data_AF-A0A7W1S6L8-F1
#
_entry.id   AF-A0A7W1S6L8-F1
#
_cell.length_a   1.000
_cell.length_b   1.000
_cell.length_c   1.000
_cell.angle_alpha   90.00
_cell.angle_beta   90.00
_cell.angle_gamma   90.00
#
_symmetry.space_group_name_H-M   'P 1'
#
loop_
_entity.id
_entity.type
_entity.pdbx_description
1 polymer ?
#
loop_
_entity_poly.entity_id
_entity_poly.type
_entity_poly.pdbx_seq_one_letter_code
_entity_poly.pdbx_strand_id
1 'polypeptide(L)'
;MGFDVENFGLGLLAGWATAYGVYRARHLISSAIQSVNQQASSAQGYATQSSDSRYVNNIIRLAQRNHIATTAANLTDILIEPRFLTAPPLAAPLEDVVTHSIFHVVPHTPDMPALQAPYNVQTLSIDELSTGDRALALLATPGSGRTTALMAITLRALGRAQFKKPIDRVQQKLDAEEAALDDKKRAVRIKERVLLEQRAKERLAEERGMTIDSQNDASIPLFNRLMPVYVHLSDIRADEATFGKEIDPAEPLVRAVQRQLGRVAASTTPRNLYTRLNNGQALLMIDGYDELAPQEQEAQIEWLKAFISAYRQNFFIITGSPEQHGVLTQEIGLTPVYLRPWSDVDREQAVDNWAAVWSRTGGRRSSVQA
;
A
#
# COMPACT_ATOMS: atom_id res chain seq x y z
N MET A 1 64.63 14.54 11.61
CA MET A 1 63.30 13.91 11.74
C MET A 1 63.40 12.54 11.07
N GLY A 2 63.46 11.47 11.86
CA GLY A 2 63.54 10.11 11.33
C GLY A 2 62.15 9.62 10.95
N PHE A 3 61.95 9.25 9.69
CA PHE A 3 60.72 8.61 9.25
C PHE A 3 60.71 7.17 9.76
N ASP A 4 59.75 6.85 10.63
CA ASP A 4 59.66 5.56 11.28
C ASP A 4 58.87 4.59 10.39
N VAL A 5 59.63 3.87 9.56
CA VAL A 5 59.11 2.96 8.51
C VAL A 5 58.25 1.84 9.12
N GLU A 6 58.51 1.45 10.36
CA GLU A 6 57.77 0.39 11.05
C GLU A 6 56.35 0.84 11.40
N ASN A 7 56.21 2.03 11.97
CA ASN A 7 54.91 2.62 12.29
C ASN A 7 54.10 2.96 11.03
N PHE A 8 54.77 3.37 9.95
CA PHE A 8 54.14 3.58 8.66
C PHE A 8 53.62 2.26 8.05
N GLY A 9 54.42 1.19 8.11
CA GLY A 9 54.04 -0.14 7.61
C GLY A 9 52.84 -0.72 8.36
N LEU A 10 52.81 -0.57 9.69
CA LEU A 10 51.68 -1.00 10.51
C LEU A 10 50.39 -0.22 10.19
N GLY A 11 50.49 1.08 9.97
CA GLY A 11 49.36 1.91 9.55
C GLY A 11 48.81 1.51 8.18
N LEU A 12 49.69 1.20 7.23
CA LEU A 12 49.32 0.80 5.89
C LEU A 12 48.65 -0.59 5.87
N LEU A 13 49.16 -1.54 6.66
CA LEU A 13 48.54 -2.85 6.84
C LEU A 13 47.17 -2.78 7.53
N ALA A 14 47.04 -1.94 8.56
CA ALA A 14 45.75 -1.70 9.21
C ALA A 14 44.73 -1.07 8.24
N GLY A 15 45.17 -0.13 7.40
CA GLY A 15 44.35 0.47 6.35
C GLY A 15 43.88 -0.56 5.31
N TRP A 16 44.78 -1.41 4.83
CA TRP A 16 44.44 -2.48 3.88
C TRP A 16 43.53 -3.55 4.47
N ALA A 17 43.76 -3.97 5.71
CA ALA A 17 42.89 -4.92 6.40
C ALA A 17 41.48 -4.36 6.58
N THR A 18 41.37 -3.08 6.94
CA THR A 18 40.08 -2.38 7.09
C THR A 18 39.37 -2.25 5.74
N ALA A 19 40.08 -1.81 4.69
CA ALA A 19 39.54 -1.68 3.34
C ALA A 19 39.09 -3.04 2.77
N TYR A 20 39.85 -4.10 3.01
CA TYR A 20 39.50 -5.47 2.63
C TYR A 20 38.28 -5.98 3.41
N GLY A 21 38.19 -5.68 4.71
CA GLY A 21 37.02 -5.98 5.53
C GLY A 21 35.75 -5.31 5.00
N VAL A 22 35.83 -4.02 4.67
CA VAL A 22 34.72 -3.25 4.06
C VAL A 22 34.37 -3.78 2.67
N TYR A 23 35.37 -4.05 1.83
CA TYR A 23 35.16 -4.63 0.50
C TYR A 23 34.51 -6.00 0.57
N ARG A 24 34.90 -6.85 1.52
CA ARG A 24 34.28 -8.15 1.72
C ARG A 24 32.88 -8.03 2.28
N ALA A 25 32.61 -7.08 3.17
CA ALA A 25 31.27 -6.83 3.72
C ALA A 25 30.33 -6.05 2.78
N ARG A 26 30.81 -5.55 1.62
CA ARG A 26 30.03 -4.69 0.72
C ARG A 26 28.71 -5.31 0.25
N HIS A 27 28.65 -6.64 0.10
CA HIS A 27 27.44 -7.37 -0.31
C HIS A 27 26.42 -7.55 0.83
N LEU A 28 26.86 -7.42 2.09
CA LEU A 28 25.99 -7.38 3.28
C LEU A 28 25.52 -5.95 3.60
N ILE A 29 26.31 -4.95 3.19
CA ILE A 29 26.06 -3.53 3.45
C ILE A 29 25.14 -2.91 2.37
N SER A 30 25.17 -3.41 1.13
CA SER A 30 24.34 -2.87 0.04
C SER A 30 22.83 -3.01 0.30
N SER A 31 22.40 -4.09 0.97
CA SER A 31 21.00 -4.29 1.36
C SER A 31 20.58 -3.36 2.50
N ALA A 32 21.47 -3.03 3.43
CA ALA A 32 21.18 -2.14 4.55
C ALA A 32 21.19 -0.65 4.15
N ILE A 33 22.11 -0.23 3.27
CA ILE A 33 22.23 1.18 2.83
C ILE A 33 21.09 1.58 1.89
N GLN A 34 20.59 0.67 1.04
CA GLN A 34 19.44 0.96 0.17
C GLN A 34 18.14 1.15 0.98
N SER A 35 17.98 0.45 2.10
CA SER A 35 16.84 0.64 3.01
C SER A 35 16.88 1.97 3.76
N VAL A 36 18.06 2.49 4.12
CA VAL A 36 18.19 3.70 4.95
C VAL A 36 18.00 4.99 4.14
N ASN A 37 18.52 5.06 2.91
CA ASN A 37 18.50 6.31 2.13
C ASN A 37 17.14 6.65 1.49
N GLN A 38 16.26 5.66 1.27
CA GLN A 38 14.91 5.89 0.70
C GLN A 38 13.81 5.97 1.76
N GLN A 39 14.07 5.46 2.97
CA GLN A 39 13.13 5.46 4.09
C GLN A 39 13.16 6.79 4.87
N ALA A 40 14.21 7.60 4.70
CA ALA A 40 14.33 8.92 5.32
C ALA A 40 13.47 10.01 4.65
N SER A 41 13.31 10.00 3.33
CA SER A 41 12.62 11.08 2.59
C SER A 41 11.09 10.95 2.58
N SER A 42 10.56 9.72 2.60
CA SER A 42 9.11 9.46 2.53
C SER A 42 8.42 9.45 3.90
N ALA A 43 9.14 9.12 4.98
CA ALA A 43 8.61 9.20 6.35
C ALA A 43 8.74 10.60 6.98
N GLN A 44 9.56 11.48 6.40
CA GLN A 44 9.80 12.84 6.92
C GLN A 44 8.58 13.77 6.84
N GLY A 45 7.64 13.55 5.91
CA GLY A 45 6.49 14.44 5.70
C GLY A 45 5.48 14.46 6.87
N TYR A 46 5.31 13.35 7.59
CA TYR A 46 4.29 13.23 8.64
C TYR A 46 4.82 13.43 10.06
N ALA A 47 6.11 13.16 10.27
CA ALA A 47 6.72 13.14 11.60
C ALA A 47 7.22 14.51 12.06
N THR A 48 6.99 15.59 11.31
CA THR A 48 7.43 16.95 11.63
C THR A 48 6.60 17.64 12.71
N GLN A 49 5.43 17.12 13.08
CA GLN A 49 4.65 17.58 14.24
C GLN A 49 4.70 16.55 15.38
N SER A 50 5.33 16.93 16.50
CA SER A 50 5.57 16.09 17.68
C SER A 50 4.31 15.51 18.35
N SER A 51 3.12 16.08 18.08
CA SER A 51 1.83 15.58 18.56
C SER A 51 1.34 14.34 17.81
N ASP A 52 1.68 14.22 16.52
CA ASP A 52 1.16 13.16 15.64
C ASP A 52 2.01 11.88 15.74
N SER A 53 3.26 11.99 16.21
CA SER A 53 4.18 10.85 16.30
C SER A 53 3.64 9.71 17.17
N ARG A 54 2.84 10.02 18.21
CA ARG A 54 2.26 8.98 19.08
C ARG A 54 1.18 8.17 18.37
N TYR A 55 0.28 8.85 17.67
CA TYR A 55 -0.75 8.21 16.86
C TYR A 55 -0.11 7.35 15.77
N VAL A 56 0.84 7.92 15.03
CA VAL A 56 1.59 7.23 13.97
C VAL A 56 2.30 5.99 14.50
N ASN A 57 2.96 6.07 15.66
CA ASN A 57 3.61 4.91 16.26
C ASN A 57 2.60 3.83 16.71
N ASN A 58 1.41 4.24 17.19
CA ASN A 58 0.38 3.28 17.55
C ASN A 58 -0.17 2.55 16.33
N ILE A 59 -0.52 3.30 15.26
CA ILE A 59 -1.08 2.69 14.05
C ILE A 59 -0.04 1.81 13.33
N ILE A 60 1.24 2.17 13.33
CA ILE A 60 2.32 1.30 12.84
C ILE A 60 2.38 0.02 13.66
N ARG A 61 2.32 0.12 14.99
CA ARG A 61 2.34 -1.05 15.87
C ARG A 61 1.12 -1.94 15.62
N LEU A 62 -0.07 -1.36 15.48
CA LEU A 62 -1.30 -2.08 15.14
C LEU A 62 -1.10 -2.83 13.81
N ALA A 63 -0.71 -2.13 12.75
CA ALA A 63 -0.55 -2.73 11.43
C ALA A 63 0.53 -3.81 11.38
N GLN A 64 1.64 -3.63 12.09
CA GLN A 64 2.68 -4.66 12.15
C GLN A 64 2.27 -5.91 12.94
N ARG A 65 1.27 -5.80 13.82
CA ARG A 65 0.90 -6.88 14.76
C ARG A 65 -0.48 -7.47 14.52
N ASN A 66 -1.27 -6.91 13.62
CA ASN A 66 -2.60 -7.39 13.26
C ASN A 66 -2.48 -8.61 12.31
N HIS A 67 -1.93 -9.70 12.85
CA HIS A 67 -1.83 -11.02 12.22
C HIS A 67 -1.49 -12.07 13.29
N ILE A 68 -1.74 -13.35 12.98
CA ILE A 68 -1.65 -14.46 13.94
C ILE A 68 -0.21 -14.66 14.49
N ALA A 69 0.81 -14.43 13.67
CA ALA A 69 2.21 -14.66 14.06
C ALA A 69 2.93 -13.44 14.65
N THR A 70 2.19 -12.55 15.33
CA THR A 70 2.71 -11.30 15.90
C THR A 70 3.91 -11.46 16.85
N THR A 71 4.12 -12.65 17.42
CA THR A 71 5.25 -12.93 18.30
C THR A 71 6.52 -13.34 17.53
N ALA A 72 6.38 -13.81 16.29
CA ALA A 72 7.46 -14.37 15.48
C ALA A 72 7.97 -13.39 14.42
N ALA A 73 7.09 -12.56 13.85
CA ALA A 73 7.42 -11.63 12.77
C ALA A 73 6.61 -10.35 12.89
N ASN A 74 7.11 -9.27 12.28
CA ASN A 74 6.25 -8.14 11.93
C ASN A 74 5.52 -8.46 10.62
N LEU A 75 4.36 -7.83 10.38
CA LEU A 75 3.65 -8.01 9.12
C LEU A 75 4.55 -7.74 7.90
N THR A 76 5.36 -6.67 7.91
CA THR A 76 6.27 -6.35 6.80
C THR A 76 7.31 -7.43 6.47
N ASP A 77 7.61 -8.35 7.40
CA ASP A 77 8.54 -9.47 7.14
C ASP A 77 7.90 -10.58 6.29
N ILE A 78 6.56 -10.69 6.31
CA ILE A 78 5.80 -11.79 5.71
C ILE A 78 4.79 -11.32 4.64
N LEU A 79 4.63 -10.02 4.50
CA LEU A 79 3.61 -9.40 3.67
C LEU A 79 3.89 -9.57 2.17
N ILE A 80 2.86 -9.99 1.45
CA ILE A 80 2.80 -9.92 -0.02
C ILE A 80 1.96 -8.69 -0.40
N GLU A 81 2.32 -8.01 -1.49
CA GLU A 81 1.53 -6.87 -1.96
C GLU A 81 0.09 -7.33 -2.27
N PRO A 82 -0.94 -6.79 -1.60
CA PRO A 82 -2.31 -7.05 -2.02
C PRO A 82 -2.53 -6.43 -3.41
N ARG A 83 -3.09 -7.22 -4.31
CA ARG A 83 -3.46 -6.81 -5.66
C ARG A 83 -4.97 -6.67 -5.75
N PHE A 84 -5.43 -5.75 -6.59
CA PHE A 84 -6.85 -5.44 -6.70
C PHE A 84 -7.36 -5.60 -8.13
N LEU A 85 -8.62 -5.99 -8.25
CA LEU A 85 -9.35 -6.09 -9.50
C LEU A 85 -10.44 -5.02 -9.53
N THR A 86 -10.62 -4.39 -10.69
CA THR A 86 -11.70 -3.43 -10.90
C THR A 86 -13.01 -4.17 -11.18
N ALA A 87 -14.14 -3.53 -10.87
CA ALA A 87 -15.41 -4.01 -11.36
C ALA A 87 -15.43 -4.02 -12.90
N PRO A 88 -16.16 -4.99 -13.50
CA PRO A 88 -16.33 -5.01 -14.94
C PRO A 88 -17.00 -3.71 -15.40
N PRO A 89 -16.65 -3.20 -16.59
CA PRO A 89 -17.30 -2.03 -17.13
C PRO A 89 -18.79 -2.30 -17.33
N LEU A 90 -19.61 -1.26 -17.13
CA LEU A 90 -21.03 -1.33 -17.48
C LEU A 90 -21.16 -1.60 -18.99
N ALA A 91 -22.22 -2.33 -19.36
CA ALA A 91 -22.49 -2.60 -20.78
C ALA A 91 -22.63 -1.28 -21.54
N ALA A 92 -21.69 -1.03 -22.45
CA ALA A 92 -21.71 0.13 -23.35
C ALA A 92 -22.42 -0.23 -24.67
N PRO A 93 -22.97 0.76 -25.40
CA PRO A 93 -23.45 0.55 -26.77
C PRO A 93 -22.37 -0.08 -27.65
N LEU A 94 -22.76 -0.92 -28.60
CA LEU A 94 -21.83 -1.55 -29.53
C LEU A 94 -21.15 -0.47 -30.39
N GLU A 95 -19.85 -0.26 -30.20
CA GLU A 95 -19.03 0.54 -31.12
C GLU A 95 -18.62 -0.29 -32.34
N ASP A 96 -18.47 0.35 -33.51
CA ASP A 96 -18.16 -0.31 -34.78
C ASP A 96 -16.78 -1.03 -34.82
N VAL A 97 -15.88 -0.71 -33.86
CA VAL A 97 -14.55 -1.33 -33.74
C VAL A 97 -14.38 -1.92 -32.34
N VAL A 98 -14.84 -3.16 -32.15
CA VAL A 98 -14.71 -3.84 -30.86
C VAL A 98 -13.31 -4.44 -30.71
N THR A 99 -12.41 -3.70 -30.06
CA THR A 99 -11.15 -4.28 -29.57
C THR A 99 -11.49 -5.16 -28.36
N HIS A 100 -11.76 -6.44 -28.62
CA HIS A 100 -12.05 -7.38 -27.53
C HIS A 100 -10.80 -7.63 -26.71
N SER A 101 -10.87 -7.40 -25.40
CA SER A 101 -9.85 -7.88 -24.48
C SER A 101 -9.68 -9.38 -24.65
N ILE A 102 -8.45 -9.88 -24.71
CA ILE A 102 -8.18 -11.33 -24.72
C ILE A 102 -8.72 -12.04 -23.47
N PHE A 103 -9.02 -11.28 -22.41
CA PHE A 103 -9.58 -11.79 -21.16
C PHE A 103 -11.11 -11.87 -21.15
N HIS A 104 -11.81 -11.60 -22.26
CA HIS A 104 -13.28 -11.69 -22.33
C HIS A 104 -13.83 -13.09 -22.00
N VAL A 105 -13.01 -14.14 -22.13
CA VAL A 105 -13.35 -15.52 -21.76
C VAL A 105 -13.16 -15.82 -20.27
N VAL A 106 -12.47 -14.95 -19.53
CA VAL A 106 -12.20 -15.15 -18.10
C VAL A 106 -13.47 -14.81 -17.31
N PRO A 107 -13.98 -15.72 -16.47
CA PRO A 107 -15.19 -15.47 -15.71
C PRO A 107 -14.97 -14.30 -14.73
N HIS A 108 -15.85 -13.30 -14.80
CA HIS A 108 -15.90 -12.20 -13.83
C HIS A 108 -16.87 -12.52 -12.68
N THR A 109 -16.44 -13.37 -11.75
CA THR A 109 -17.23 -13.86 -10.60
C THR A 109 -16.59 -13.46 -9.28
N PRO A 110 -16.89 -12.27 -8.73
CA PRO A 110 -16.28 -11.78 -7.49
C PRO A 110 -16.56 -12.62 -6.24
N ASP A 111 -17.67 -13.35 -6.25
CA ASP A 111 -18.09 -14.35 -5.26
C ASP A 111 -17.27 -15.65 -5.32
N MET A 112 -16.75 -15.99 -6.50
CA MET A 112 -15.86 -17.12 -6.74
C MET A 112 -14.49 -16.66 -7.27
N PRO A 113 -13.71 -15.90 -6.48
CA PRO A 113 -12.49 -15.27 -6.98
C PRO A 113 -11.40 -16.31 -7.34
N ALA A 114 -11.50 -17.54 -6.81
CA ALA A 114 -10.61 -18.66 -7.14
C ALA A 114 -10.63 -19.02 -8.64
N LEU A 115 -11.74 -18.79 -9.36
CA LEU A 115 -11.83 -19.07 -10.80
C LEU A 115 -10.95 -18.16 -11.64
N GLN A 116 -10.62 -16.97 -11.13
CA GLN A 116 -9.76 -16.00 -11.81
C GLN A 116 -8.27 -16.16 -11.47
N ALA A 117 -7.97 -16.78 -10.33
CA ALA A 117 -6.60 -16.86 -9.80
C ALA A 117 -5.56 -17.42 -10.81
N PRO A 118 -5.87 -18.45 -11.62
CA PRO A 118 -4.92 -18.99 -12.61
C PRO A 118 -4.64 -18.04 -13.79
N TYR A 119 -5.50 -17.04 -14.01
CA TYR A 119 -5.38 -16.14 -15.15
C TYR A 119 -4.54 -14.92 -14.78
N ASN A 120 -3.63 -14.53 -15.67
CA ASN A 120 -2.83 -13.31 -15.49
C ASN A 120 -3.61 -12.05 -15.91
N VAL A 121 -4.79 -11.87 -15.30
CA VAL A 121 -5.63 -10.68 -15.52
C VAL A 121 -4.93 -9.43 -14.99
N GLN A 122 -5.25 -8.29 -15.59
CA GLN A 122 -4.72 -7.00 -15.14
C GLN A 122 -5.19 -6.70 -13.71
N THR A 123 -4.29 -6.12 -12.91
CA THR A 123 -4.57 -5.74 -11.51
C THR A 123 -4.00 -4.39 -11.18
N LEU A 124 -4.54 -3.78 -10.14
CA LEU A 124 -4.02 -2.57 -9.53
C LEU A 124 -3.13 -2.92 -8.32
N SER A 125 -2.02 -2.19 -8.20
CA SER A 125 -1.21 -2.07 -6.99
C SER A 125 -1.88 -1.14 -5.97
N ILE A 126 -1.31 -1.05 -4.77
CA ILE A 126 -1.73 -0.05 -3.78
C ILE A 126 -1.57 1.38 -4.31
N ASP A 127 -0.51 1.67 -5.07
CA ASP A 127 -0.28 3.02 -5.60
C ASP A 127 -1.29 3.37 -6.70
N GLU A 128 -1.60 2.43 -7.58
CA GLU A 128 -2.59 2.60 -8.66
C GLU A 128 -4.02 2.70 -8.10
N LEU A 129 -4.30 2.04 -6.98
CA LEU A 129 -5.57 2.20 -6.28
C LEU A 129 -5.83 3.67 -5.90
N SER A 130 -4.77 4.42 -5.58
CA SER A 130 -4.86 5.82 -5.15
C SER A 130 -5.12 6.82 -6.29
N THR A 131 -5.00 6.40 -7.56
CA THR A 131 -5.23 7.27 -8.72
C THR A 131 -6.67 7.33 -9.19
N GLY A 132 -7.52 6.43 -8.68
CA GLY A 132 -8.94 6.33 -9.05
C GLY A 132 -9.84 7.22 -8.20
N ASP A 133 -11.05 6.73 -7.95
CA ASP A 133 -12.01 7.35 -7.07
C ASP A 133 -11.51 7.37 -5.61
N ARG A 134 -11.97 8.36 -4.84
CA ARG A 134 -11.57 8.57 -3.44
C ARG A 134 -12.41 7.79 -2.45
N ALA A 135 -13.51 7.17 -2.88
CA ALA A 135 -14.40 6.39 -2.03
C ALA A 135 -14.53 4.97 -2.60
N LEU A 136 -13.85 4.02 -1.97
CA LEU A 136 -13.74 2.64 -2.46
C LEU A 136 -14.44 1.65 -1.52
N ALA A 137 -15.18 0.72 -2.11
CA ALA A 137 -15.63 -0.49 -1.43
C ALA A 137 -14.64 -1.62 -1.73
N LEU A 138 -13.85 -2.03 -0.74
CA LEU A 138 -12.90 -3.14 -0.85
C LEU A 138 -13.61 -4.46 -0.55
N LEU A 139 -13.94 -5.20 -1.60
CA LEU A 139 -14.81 -6.37 -1.56
C LEU A 139 -14.01 -7.66 -1.68
N ALA A 140 -14.23 -8.58 -0.75
CA ALA A 140 -13.67 -9.93 -0.81
C ALA A 140 -14.37 -10.87 0.19
N THR A 141 -14.27 -12.17 -0.03
CA THR A 141 -14.84 -13.16 0.88
C THR A 141 -14.14 -13.12 2.26
N PRO A 142 -14.84 -13.49 3.35
CA PRO A 142 -14.22 -13.61 4.67
C PRO A 142 -12.97 -14.51 4.63
N GLY A 143 -11.91 -14.09 5.32
CA GLY A 143 -10.63 -14.82 5.36
C GLY A 143 -9.69 -14.59 4.17
N SER A 144 -10.11 -13.85 3.13
CA SER A 144 -9.27 -13.48 1.98
C SER A 144 -8.11 -12.52 2.32
N GLY A 145 -8.14 -11.88 3.50
CA GLY A 145 -7.11 -10.94 3.95
C GLY A 145 -7.47 -9.46 3.77
N ARG A 146 -8.76 -9.08 3.78
CA ARG A 146 -9.22 -7.67 3.72
C ARG A 146 -8.53 -6.79 4.77
N THR A 147 -8.61 -7.18 6.04
CA THR A 147 -7.92 -6.48 7.14
C THR A 147 -6.41 -6.41 6.88
N THR A 148 -5.79 -7.52 6.46
CA THR A 148 -4.36 -7.54 6.09
C THR A 148 -4.04 -6.55 4.96
N ALA A 149 -4.91 -6.41 3.97
CA ALA A 149 -4.75 -5.45 2.89
C ALA A 149 -4.85 -4.00 3.39
N LEU A 150 -5.78 -3.69 4.31
CA LEU A 150 -5.84 -2.38 4.96
C LEU A 150 -4.57 -2.08 5.78
N MET A 151 -4.04 -3.07 6.51
CA MET A 151 -2.77 -2.92 7.23
C MET A 151 -1.59 -2.72 6.27
N ALA A 152 -1.58 -3.41 5.14
CA ALA A 152 -0.58 -3.23 4.09
C ALA A 152 -0.61 -1.81 3.49
N ILE A 153 -1.81 -1.30 3.19
CA ILE A 153 -2.03 0.08 2.72
C ILE A 153 -1.55 1.07 3.77
N THR A 154 -1.89 0.85 5.06
CA THR A 154 -1.42 1.67 6.18
C THR A 154 0.11 1.75 6.23
N LEU A 155 0.78 0.59 6.18
CA LEU A 155 2.24 0.51 6.23
C LEU A 155 2.87 1.13 4.99
N ARG A 156 2.24 0.98 3.81
CA ARG A 156 2.70 1.61 2.56
C ARG A 156 2.57 3.12 2.61
N ALA A 157 1.43 3.65 3.07
CA ALA A 157 1.18 5.08 3.25
C ALA A 157 2.21 5.73 4.18
N LEU A 158 2.61 5.03 5.24
CA LEU A 158 3.62 5.50 6.21
C LEU A 158 5.08 5.20 5.80
N GLY A 159 5.31 4.69 4.59
CA GLY A 159 6.65 4.36 4.08
C GLY A 159 7.35 3.20 4.82
N ARG A 160 6.58 2.37 5.54
CA ARG A 160 7.07 1.20 6.29
C ARG A 160 7.06 -0.08 5.47
N ALA A 161 6.16 -0.20 4.49
CA ALA A 161 6.15 -1.28 3.51
C ALA A 161 6.55 -0.73 2.13
N GLN A 162 7.42 -1.46 1.44
CA GLN A 162 7.81 -1.17 0.07
C GLN A 162 7.64 -2.45 -0.76
N PHE A 163 6.82 -2.36 -1.81
CA PHE A 163 6.60 -3.45 -2.73
C PHE A 163 7.44 -3.19 -3.97
N LYS A 164 8.41 -4.07 -4.23
CA LYS A 164 9.20 -3.98 -5.45
C LYS A 164 8.31 -4.42 -6.60
N LYS A 165 8.26 -3.63 -7.67
CA LYS A 165 7.61 -4.08 -8.91
C LYS A 165 8.26 -5.40 -9.35
N PRO A 166 7.48 -6.41 -9.75
CA PRO A 166 8.04 -7.63 -10.29
C PRO A 166 9.03 -7.29 -11.40
N ILE A 167 10.17 -7.96 -11.37
CA ILE A 167 11.20 -7.78 -12.38
C ILE A 167 10.63 -8.26 -13.72
N ASP A 168 10.51 -7.35 -14.68
CA ASP A 168 10.25 -7.72 -16.05
C ASP A 168 11.54 -8.33 -16.64
N ARG A 169 11.55 -9.66 -16.79
CA ARG A 169 12.69 -10.40 -17.36
C ARG A 169 12.99 -10.00 -18.80
N VAL A 170 11.97 -9.57 -19.55
CA VAL A 170 12.16 -9.06 -20.92
C VAL A 170 12.87 -7.74 -20.84
N GLN A 171 12.40 -6.82 -19.99
CA GLN A 171 13.05 -5.53 -19.79
C GLN A 171 14.50 -5.70 -19.30
N GLN A 172 14.76 -6.58 -18.34
CA GLN A 172 16.13 -6.87 -17.88
C GLN A 172 17.04 -7.40 -18.99
N LYS A 173 16.54 -8.29 -19.85
CA LYS A 173 17.30 -8.78 -21.00
C LYS A 173 17.60 -7.64 -21.97
N LEU A 174 16.62 -6.81 -22.28
CA LEU A 174 16.80 -5.63 -23.13
C LEU A 174 17.83 -4.66 -22.54
N ASP A 175 17.75 -4.39 -21.24
CA ASP A 175 18.68 -3.51 -20.52
C ASP A 175 20.10 -4.10 -20.49
N ALA A 176 20.23 -5.42 -20.30
CA ALA A 176 21.52 -6.11 -20.31
C ALA A 176 22.15 -6.13 -21.71
N GLU A 177 21.35 -6.40 -22.75
CA GLU A 177 21.77 -6.28 -24.15
C GLU A 177 22.21 -4.85 -24.47
N GLU A 178 21.50 -3.84 -23.97
CA GLU A 178 21.82 -2.43 -24.15
C GLU A 178 23.10 -2.00 -23.43
N ALA A 179 23.32 -2.52 -22.22
CA ALA A 179 24.55 -2.33 -21.46
C ALA A 179 25.78 -2.95 -22.17
N ALA A 180 25.57 -4.00 -22.97
CA ALA A 180 26.63 -4.66 -23.75
C ALA A 180 26.95 -3.95 -25.08
N LEU A 181 26.15 -2.96 -25.52
CA LEU A 181 26.40 -2.21 -26.74
C LEU A 181 27.48 -1.15 -26.58
N ASP A 182 28.18 -0.88 -27.68
CA ASP A 182 29.05 0.28 -27.86
C ASP A 182 28.27 1.60 -27.70
N ASP A 183 28.90 2.62 -27.12
CA ASP A 183 28.26 3.87 -26.70
C ASP A 183 27.55 4.59 -27.85
N LYS A 184 28.12 4.51 -29.07
CA LYS A 184 27.53 5.09 -30.28
C LYS A 184 26.23 4.41 -30.68
N LYS A 185 26.15 3.07 -30.55
CA LYS A 185 24.93 2.30 -30.86
C LYS A 185 23.86 2.51 -29.78
N ARG A 186 24.27 2.65 -28.52
CA ARG A 186 23.37 2.98 -27.40
C ARG A 186 22.70 4.34 -27.61
N ALA A 187 23.45 5.37 -27.96
CA ALA A 187 22.91 6.72 -28.22
C ALA A 187 21.87 6.75 -29.35
N VAL A 188 22.09 5.99 -30.43
CA VAL A 188 21.12 5.88 -31.54
C VAL A 188 19.81 5.23 -31.06
N ARG A 189 19.89 4.13 -30.31
CA ARG A 189 18.70 3.44 -29.78
C ARG A 189 17.92 4.27 -28.77
N ILE A 190 18.60 4.99 -27.89
CA ILE A 190 17.93 5.91 -26.95
C ILE A 190 17.15 6.96 -27.73
N LYS A 191 17.78 7.57 -28.76
CA LYS A 191 17.12 8.57 -29.60
C LYS A 191 15.91 7.99 -30.36
N GLU A 192 16.03 6.79 -30.90
CA GLU A 192 14.92 6.09 -31.56
C GLU A 192 13.77 5.79 -30.60
N ARG A 193 14.05 5.32 -29.38
CA ARG A 193 13.02 5.05 -28.35
C ARG A 193 12.33 6.33 -27.91
N VAL A 194 13.08 7.39 -27.61
CA VAL A 194 12.48 8.68 -27.21
C VAL A 194 11.58 9.22 -28.32
N LEU A 195 11.99 9.10 -29.59
CA LEU A 195 11.17 9.49 -30.73
C LEU A 195 9.91 8.63 -30.89
N LEU A 196 10.03 7.30 -30.74
CA LEU A 196 8.90 6.37 -30.77
C LEU A 196 7.92 6.62 -29.63
N GLU A 197 8.43 6.83 -28.42
CA GLU A 197 7.64 7.13 -27.22
C GLU A 197 6.89 8.46 -27.40
N GLN A 198 7.56 9.48 -27.93
CA GLN A 198 6.93 10.76 -28.24
C GLN A 198 5.81 10.61 -29.27
N ARG A 199 6.06 9.88 -30.38
CA ARG A 199 5.02 9.61 -31.38
C ARG A 199 3.86 8.77 -30.84
N ALA A 200 4.13 7.80 -29.98
CA ALA A 200 3.11 6.98 -29.35
C ALA A 200 2.24 7.84 -28.41
N LYS A 201 2.85 8.74 -27.64
CA LYS A 201 2.14 9.71 -26.79
C LYS A 201 1.28 10.68 -27.61
N GLU A 202 1.80 11.19 -28.73
CA GLU A 202 1.05 12.06 -29.65
C GLU A 202 -0.20 11.34 -30.17
N ARG A 203 -0.08 10.09 -30.64
CA ARG A 203 -1.25 9.28 -31.07
C ARG A 203 -2.23 9.00 -29.94
N LEU A 204 -1.74 8.66 -28.75
CA LEU A 204 -2.60 8.40 -27.59
C LEU A 204 -3.35 9.66 -27.13
N ALA A 205 -2.72 10.82 -27.23
CA ALA A 205 -3.35 12.11 -26.94
C ALA A 205 -4.44 12.45 -27.97
N GLU A 206 -4.19 12.16 -29.25
CA GLU A 206 -5.18 12.30 -30.34
C GLU A 206 -6.38 11.35 -30.14
N GLU A 207 -6.15 10.08 -29.79
CA GLU A 207 -7.21 9.08 -29.57
C GLU A 207 -8.05 9.36 -28.31
N ARG A 208 -7.44 9.86 -27.22
CA ARG A 208 -8.13 10.07 -25.93
C ARG A 208 -8.63 11.49 -25.69
N GLY A 209 -8.36 12.45 -26.59
CA GLY A 209 -8.78 13.85 -26.42
C GLY A 209 -8.25 14.52 -25.15
N MET A 210 -7.13 14.04 -24.60
CA MET A 210 -6.54 14.52 -23.35
C MET A 210 -5.10 14.99 -23.58
N THR A 211 -4.76 16.19 -23.10
CA THR A 211 -3.38 16.67 -22.98
C THR A 211 -2.65 15.83 -21.93
N ILE A 212 -1.76 14.95 -22.39
CA ILE A 212 -0.88 14.18 -21.50
C ILE A 212 0.21 15.14 -21.00
N ASP A 213 0.02 15.72 -19.83
CA ASP A 213 1.03 16.56 -19.20
C ASP A 213 2.32 15.77 -18.98
N SER A 214 3.42 16.35 -19.46
CA SER A 214 4.74 15.73 -19.58
C SER A 214 5.54 15.76 -18.28
N GLN A 215 4.88 15.66 -17.12
CA GLN A 215 5.54 15.70 -15.82
C GLN A 215 4.98 14.63 -14.88
N ASN A 216 5.34 13.37 -15.14
CA ASN A 216 5.55 12.45 -14.02
C ASN A 216 6.96 12.71 -13.47
N ASP A 217 7.16 13.91 -12.94
CA ASP A 217 8.10 14.07 -11.83
C ASP A 217 7.73 13.03 -10.77
N ALA A 218 8.72 12.58 -10.01
CA ALA A 218 8.60 11.62 -8.91
C ALA A 218 7.68 12.17 -7.79
N SER A 219 6.39 12.32 -8.10
CA SER A 219 5.38 12.85 -7.23
C SER A 219 5.07 11.74 -6.24
N ILE A 220 5.25 12.04 -4.95
CA ILE A 220 4.98 11.12 -3.85
C ILE A 220 3.56 10.55 -4.04
N PRO A 221 3.33 9.21 -4.05
CA PRO A 221 1.99 8.65 -4.24
C PRO A 221 0.96 9.25 -3.27
N LEU A 222 -0.32 9.32 -3.66
CA LEU A 222 -1.35 10.03 -2.88
C LEU A 222 -1.46 9.49 -1.44
N PHE A 223 -1.45 8.17 -1.26
CA PHE A 223 -1.51 7.56 0.08
C PHE A 223 -0.29 7.94 0.95
N ASN A 224 0.86 8.21 0.35
CA ASN A 224 2.02 8.74 1.06
C ASN A 224 1.89 10.23 1.43
N ARG A 225 0.77 10.89 1.11
CA ARG A 225 0.42 12.26 1.54
C ARG A 225 -0.77 12.34 2.51
N LEU A 226 -1.55 11.26 2.67
CA LEU A 226 -2.69 11.17 3.58
C LEU A 226 -2.33 10.43 4.89
N MET A 227 -2.80 10.96 6.04
CA MET A 227 -2.68 10.27 7.33
C MET A 227 -3.61 9.06 7.37
N PRO A 228 -3.11 7.82 7.47
CA PRO A 228 -3.96 6.65 7.59
C PRO A 228 -4.67 6.61 8.93
N VAL A 229 -5.96 6.32 8.89
CA VAL A 229 -6.83 6.11 10.04
C VAL A 229 -7.58 4.81 9.83
N TYR A 230 -7.34 3.85 10.70
CA TYR A 230 -8.03 2.55 10.69
C TYR A 230 -9.04 2.48 11.84
N VAL A 231 -10.21 1.93 11.54
CA VAL A 231 -11.24 1.61 12.54
C VAL A 231 -12.05 0.40 12.06
N HIS A 232 -12.50 -0.43 12.99
CA HIS A 232 -13.48 -1.47 12.71
C HIS A 232 -14.89 -0.93 12.99
N LEU A 233 -15.89 -1.24 12.16
CA LEU A 233 -17.24 -0.69 12.32
C LEU A 233 -17.90 -1.09 13.65
N SER A 234 -17.60 -2.27 14.17
CA SER A 234 -18.08 -2.68 15.51
C SER A 234 -17.53 -1.81 16.65
N ASP A 235 -16.42 -1.10 16.45
CA ASP A 235 -15.90 -0.13 17.42
C ASP A 235 -16.65 1.20 17.36
N ILE A 236 -17.41 1.46 16.29
CA ILE A 236 -18.15 2.71 16.09
C ILE A 236 -19.54 2.56 16.69
N ARG A 237 -19.87 3.45 17.63
CA ARG A 237 -21.19 3.50 18.25
C ARG A 237 -22.01 4.58 17.54
N ALA A 238 -22.67 4.19 16.47
CA ALA A 238 -23.61 5.01 15.72
C ALA A 238 -25.01 4.87 16.36
N ASP A 239 -25.22 5.47 17.52
CA ASP A 239 -26.56 5.51 18.13
C ASP A 239 -27.36 6.68 17.53
N GLU A 240 -28.58 6.41 17.04
CA GLU A 240 -29.48 7.36 16.36
C GLU A 240 -29.74 8.64 17.17
N ALA A 241 -29.72 8.55 18.50
CA ALA A 241 -29.87 9.69 19.40
C ALA A 241 -28.70 10.70 19.30
N THR A 242 -27.59 10.31 18.68
CA THR A 242 -26.38 11.13 18.52
C THR A 242 -26.34 11.86 17.18
N PHE A 243 -27.21 11.52 16.22
CA PHE A 243 -27.23 12.11 14.87
C PHE A 243 -28.23 13.25 14.71
N GLY A 244 -28.60 13.92 15.82
CA GLY A 244 -29.32 15.18 15.76
C GLY A 244 -28.51 16.27 15.06
N LYS A 245 -29.18 17.33 14.56
CA LYS A 245 -28.60 18.49 13.85
C LYS A 245 -27.43 19.21 14.56
N GLU A 246 -27.11 18.85 15.80
CA GLU A 246 -26.12 19.52 16.66
C GLU A 246 -24.77 18.80 16.76
N ILE A 247 -24.66 17.52 16.37
CA ILE A 247 -23.42 16.74 16.57
C ILE A 247 -22.75 16.42 15.22
N ASP A 248 -21.44 16.64 15.16
CA ASP A 248 -20.61 16.39 13.99
C ASP A 248 -20.54 14.88 13.65
N PRO A 249 -20.79 14.47 12.39
CA PRO A 249 -20.76 13.06 11.99
C PRO A 249 -19.39 12.38 12.15
N ALA A 250 -18.29 13.11 12.33
CA ALA A 250 -16.99 12.53 12.66
C ALA A 250 -16.84 12.12 14.13
N GLU A 251 -17.71 12.57 15.04
CA GLU A 251 -17.59 12.31 16.47
C GLU A 251 -17.52 10.82 16.83
N PRO A 252 -18.36 9.92 16.26
CA PRO A 252 -18.27 8.48 16.54
C PRO A 252 -16.91 7.88 16.15
N LEU A 253 -16.36 8.28 14.99
CA LEU A 253 -15.03 7.87 14.53
C LEU A 253 -13.95 8.38 15.48
N VAL A 254 -13.98 9.66 15.83
CA VAL A 254 -12.97 10.28 16.71
C VAL A 254 -12.95 9.58 18.06
N ARG A 255 -14.12 9.29 18.63
CA ARG A 255 -14.23 8.53 19.89
C ARG A 255 -13.71 7.10 19.74
N ALA A 256 -13.98 6.42 18.63
CA ALA A 256 -13.46 5.07 18.38
C ALA A 256 -11.92 5.07 18.32
N VAL A 257 -11.34 6.00 17.55
CA VAL A 257 -9.88 6.16 17.45
C VAL A 257 -9.26 6.51 18.81
N GLN A 258 -9.90 7.37 19.60
CA GLN A 258 -9.45 7.67 20.97
C GLN A 258 -9.42 6.44 21.87
N ARG A 259 -10.42 5.55 21.80
CA ARG A 259 -10.47 4.32 22.61
C ARG A 259 -9.34 3.34 22.26
N GLN A 260 -8.93 3.30 21.00
CA GLN A 260 -7.82 2.46 20.55
C GLN A 260 -6.44 2.99 21.01
N LEU A 261 -6.37 4.21 21.55
CA LEU A 261 -5.14 4.86 21.98
C LEU A 261 -4.97 4.80 23.50
N GLY A 262 -3.71 4.68 23.95
CA GLY A 262 -3.38 4.82 25.37
C GLY A 262 -3.74 6.20 25.94
N ARG A 263 -3.96 6.29 27.26
CA ARG A 263 -4.49 7.47 27.99
C ARG A 263 -3.87 8.82 27.61
N VAL A 264 -2.57 8.86 27.28
CA VAL A 264 -1.84 10.09 26.96
C VAL A 264 -2.02 10.53 25.49
N ALA A 265 -2.15 9.60 24.54
CA ALA A 265 -2.37 9.94 23.14
C ALA A 265 -3.84 10.32 22.87
N ALA A 266 -4.76 9.82 23.69
CA ALA A 266 -6.19 10.10 23.56
C ALA A 266 -6.56 11.60 23.72
N SER A 267 -5.74 12.42 24.38
CA SER A 267 -6.06 13.84 24.65
C SER A 267 -5.77 14.79 23.50
N THR A 268 -4.75 14.55 22.66
CA THR A 268 -4.40 15.43 21.52
C THR A 268 -4.95 14.92 20.19
N THR A 269 -5.30 13.64 20.11
CA THR A 269 -5.77 13.01 18.87
C THR A 269 -7.04 13.61 18.28
N PRO A 270 -8.09 13.97 19.06
CA PRO A 270 -9.32 14.52 18.49
C PRO A 270 -9.09 15.76 17.65
N ARG A 271 -8.40 16.76 18.22
CA ARG A 271 -8.16 18.05 17.56
C ARG A 271 -7.40 17.87 16.26
N ASN A 272 -6.40 17.01 16.25
CA ASN A 272 -5.58 16.74 15.07
C ASN A 272 -6.38 15.97 14.01
N LEU A 273 -7.19 14.98 14.43
CA LEU A 273 -8.04 14.21 13.52
C LEU A 273 -9.10 15.09 12.86
N TYR A 274 -9.83 15.93 13.61
CA TYR A 274 -10.76 16.91 13.02
C TYR A 274 -10.08 17.84 12.02
N THR A 275 -8.88 18.34 12.36
CA THR A 275 -8.12 19.20 11.45
C THR A 275 -7.75 18.48 10.15
N ARG A 276 -7.31 17.21 10.23
CA ARG A 276 -6.99 16.39 9.05
C ARG A 276 -8.21 16.09 8.20
N LEU A 277 -9.33 15.73 8.85
CA LEU A 277 -10.60 15.45 8.18
C LEU A 277 -11.11 16.68 7.41
N ASN A 278 -11.12 17.85 8.04
CA ASN A 278 -11.53 19.10 7.39
C ASN A 278 -10.63 19.50 6.22
N ASN A 279 -9.33 19.16 6.29
CA ASN A 279 -8.36 19.48 5.24
C ASN A 279 -8.28 18.41 4.13
N GLY A 280 -9.06 17.33 4.19
CA GLY A 280 -8.98 16.24 3.21
C GLY A 280 -7.66 15.47 3.26
N GLN A 281 -7.03 15.41 4.44
CA GLN A 281 -5.70 14.83 4.66
C GLN A 281 -5.75 13.46 5.35
N ALA A 282 -6.91 12.80 5.41
CA ALA A 282 -7.05 11.47 5.98
C ALA A 282 -7.26 10.39 4.91
N LEU A 283 -6.67 9.22 5.15
CA LEU A 283 -6.96 7.96 4.48
C LEU A 283 -7.71 7.08 5.47
N LEU A 284 -9.02 7.04 5.34
CA LEU A 284 -9.96 6.36 6.23
C LEU A 284 -10.16 4.92 5.77
N MET A 285 -9.73 3.96 6.59
CA MET A 285 -9.87 2.53 6.38
C MET A 285 -10.86 2.00 7.40
N ILE A 286 -12.07 1.68 6.93
CA ILE A 286 -13.19 1.28 7.76
C ILE A 286 -13.46 -0.20 7.47
N ASP A 287 -13.28 -1.05 8.48
CA ASP A 287 -13.31 -2.51 8.30
C ASP A 287 -14.60 -3.14 8.85
N GLY A 288 -15.05 -4.24 8.23
CA GLY A 288 -16.02 -5.18 8.79
C GLY A 288 -17.48 -4.82 8.62
N TYR A 289 -17.91 -4.23 7.48
CA TYR A 289 -19.33 -3.92 7.26
C TYR A 289 -20.21 -5.19 7.25
N ASP A 290 -19.73 -6.25 6.60
CA ASP A 290 -20.41 -7.54 6.51
C ASP A 290 -20.34 -8.38 7.81
N GLU A 291 -19.62 -7.90 8.83
CA GLU A 291 -19.48 -8.57 10.13
C GLU A 291 -20.51 -8.06 11.15
N LEU A 292 -21.22 -6.98 10.83
CA LEU A 292 -22.25 -6.38 11.68
C LEU A 292 -23.57 -7.16 11.63
N ALA A 293 -24.35 -7.07 12.70
CA ALA A 293 -25.73 -7.55 12.68
C ALA A 293 -26.60 -6.68 11.73
N PRO A 294 -27.66 -7.21 11.10
CA PRO A 294 -28.48 -6.45 10.16
C PRO A 294 -29.04 -5.13 10.71
N GLN A 295 -29.42 -5.08 12.00
CA GLN A 295 -29.89 -3.83 12.62
C GLN A 295 -28.77 -2.80 12.77
N GLU A 296 -27.54 -3.24 13.05
CA GLU A 296 -26.38 -2.36 13.16
C GLU A 296 -25.93 -1.86 11.79
N GLN A 297 -26.07 -2.67 10.74
CA GLN A 297 -25.76 -2.27 9.36
C GLN A 297 -26.59 -1.05 8.94
N GLU A 298 -27.90 -1.05 9.19
CA GLU A 298 -28.79 0.07 8.83
C GLU A 298 -28.35 1.39 9.48
N ALA A 299 -28.12 1.38 10.80
CA ALA A 299 -27.64 2.54 11.53
C ALA A 299 -26.26 3.03 11.05
N GLN A 300 -25.34 2.10 10.74
CA GLN A 300 -24.00 2.44 10.25
C GLN A 300 -24.03 2.99 8.82
N ILE A 301 -24.97 2.56 7.98
CA ILE A 301 -25.13 3.10 6.62
C ILE A 301 -25.57 4.56 6.66
N GLU A 302 -26.57 4.89 7.49
CA GLU A 302 -27.00 6.27 7.65
C GLU A 302 -25.88 7.16 8.20
N TRP A 303 -25.12 6.65 9.18
CA TRP A 303 -23.92 7.34 9.66
C TRP A 303 -22.87 7.53 8.55
N LEU A 304 -22.54 6.48 7.80
CA LEU A 304 -21.55 6.53 6.73
C LEU A 304 -21.94 7.52 5.63
N LYS A 305 -23.23 7.58 5.25
CA LYS A 305 -23.76 8.57 4.30
C LYS A 305 -23.51 10.00 4.80
N ALA A 306 -23.87 10.27 6.06
CA ALA A 306 -23.66 11.59 6.66
C ALA A 306 -22.16 11.94 6.75
N PHE A 307 -21.33 10.98 7.16
CA PHE A 307 -19.90 11.16 7.35
C PHE A 307 -19.15 11.38 6.03
N ILE A 308 -19.40 10.55 5.01
CA ILE A 308 -18.78 10.69 3.67
C ILE A 308 -19.24 11.98 3.00
N SER A 309 -20.53 12.34 3.12
CA SER A 309 -21.05 13.60 2.57
C SER A 309 -20.37 14.82 3.18
N ALA A 310 -20.22 14.85 4.51
CA ALA A 310 -19.55 15.94 5.22
C ALA A 310 -18.04 16.01 4.92
N TYR A 311 -17.37 14.87 4.78
CA TYR A 311 -15.90 14.77 4.70
C TYR A 311 -15.36 14.22 3.37
N ARG A 312 -16.08 14.47 2.26
CA ARG A 312 -15.81 13.97 0.90
C ARG A 312 -14.40 14.22 0.34
N GLN A 313 -13.63 15.13 0.93
CA GLN A 313 -12.27 15.44 0.50
C GLN A 313 -11.22 14.44 1.03
N ASN A 314 -11.60 13.55 1.94
CA ASN A 314 -10.74 12.47 2.42
C ASN A 314 -10.84 11.25 1.49
N PHE A 315 -9.90 10.32 1.65
CA PHE A 315 -9.94 9.06 0.93
C PHE A 315 -10.56 7.99 1.83
N PHE A 316 -11.55 7.27 1.35
CA PHE A 316 -12.29 6.23 2.07
C PHE A 316 -12.05 4.86 1.41
N ILE A 317 -11.74 3.87 2.23
CA ILE A 317 -11.72 2.45 1.87
C ILE A 317 -12.58 1.73 2.90
N ILE A 318 -13.72 1.20 2.47
CA ILE A 318 -14.68 0.51 3.32
C ILE A 318 -14.74 -0.94 2.89
N THR A 319 -14.51 -1.88 3.80
CA THR A 319 -14.52 -3.31 3.44
C THR A 319 -15.93 -3.90 3.52
N GLY A 320 -16.18 -4.89 2.68
CA GLY A 320 -17.44 -5.63 2.68
C GLY A 320 -17.34 -6.97 1.96
N SER A 321 -18.42 -7.74 2.04
CA SER A 321 -18.56 -8.98 1.26
C SER A 321 -19.02 -8.69 -0.17
N PRO A 322 -18.52 -9.41 -1.20
CA PRO A 322 -19.02 -9.32 -2.56
C PRO A 322 -20.52 -9.62 -2.70
N GLU A 323 -21.14 -10.32 -1.75
CA GLU A 323 -22.57 -10.66 -1.82
C GLU A 323 -23.47 -9.53 -1.28
N GLN A 324 -22.97 -8.75 -0.31
CA GLN A 324 -23.74 -7.73 0.41
C GLN A 324 -23.26 -6.30 0.10
N HIS A 325 -22.52 -6.13 -1.00
CA HIS A 325 -21.91 -4.85 -1.36
C HIS A 325 -22.88 -3.83 -1.96
N GLY A 326 -24.09 -4.25 -2.36
CA GLY A 326 -25.05 -3.39 -3.05
C GLY A 326 -25.36 -2.10 -2.29
N VAL A 327 -25.48 -2.18 -0.97
CA VAL A 327 -25.72 -0.99 -0.12
C VAL A 327 -24.52 -0.03 -0.16
N LEU A 328 -23.30 -0.56 -0.09
CA LEU A 328 -22.07 0.24 -0.18
C LEU A 328 -21.94 0.93 -1.56
N THR A 329 -22.25 0.23 -2.66
CA THR A 329 -22.06 0.79 -4.00
C THR A 329 -23.23 1.64 -4.48
N GLN A 330 -24.47 1.24 -4.22
CA GLN A 330 -25.66 1.91 -4.76
C GLN A 330 -26.17 3.02 -3.84
N GLU A 331 -26.17 2.82 -2.51
CA GLU A 331 -26.72 3.83 -1.59
C GLU A 331 -25.67 4.85 -1.13
N ILE A 332 -24.44 4.41 -0.88
CA ILE A 332 -23.34 5.31 -0.50
C ILE A 332 -22.61 5.85 -1.73
N GLY A 333 -22.59 5.10 -2.84
CA GLY A 333 -21.87 5.50 -4.04
C GLY A 333 -20.38 5.14 -4.04
N LEU A 334 -19.96 4.14 -3.26
CA LEU A 334 -18.56 3.68 -3.25
C LEU A 334 -18.23 2.94 -4.55
N THR A 335 -17.04 3.20 -5.11
CA THR A 335 -16.54 2.45 -6.26
C THR A 335 -16.08 1.04 -5.84
N PRO A 336 -16.66 -0.05 -6.40
CA PRO A 336 -16.28 -1.41 -6.04
C PRO A 336 -14.90 -1.81 -6.57
N VAL A 337 -14.08 -2.34 -5.67
CA VAL A 337 -12.76 -2.91 -5.96
C VAL A 337 -12.64 -4.24 -5.24
N TYR A 338 -12.19 -5.28 -5.95
CA TYR A 338 -12.12 -6.63 -5.43
C TYR A 338 -10.70 -7.03 -5.06
N LEU A 339 -10.52 -7.68 -3.90
CA LEU A 339 -9.20 -8.23 -3.54
C LEU A 339 -8.88 -9.42 -4.44
N ARG A 340 -7.72 -9.40 -5.10
CA ARG A 340 -7.27 -10.53 -5.91
C ARG A 340 -6.73 -11.65 -5.01
N PRO A 341 -7.12 -12.91 -5.24
CA PRO A 341 -6.47 -14.05 -4.62
C PRO A 341 -5.01 -14.17 -5.04
N TRP A 342 -4.16 -14.66 -4.15
CA TRP A 342 -2.77 -14.94 -4.45
C TRP A 342 -2.62 -15.85 -5.68
N SER A 343 -1.75 -15.42 -6.59
CA SER A 343 -1.21 -16.26 -7.65
C SER A 343 -0.22 -17.30 -7.08
N ASP A 344 0.22 -18.23 -7.91
CA ASP A 344 1.24 -19.20 -7.50
C ASP A 344 2.57 -18.53 -7.16
N VAL A 345 2.91 -17.42 -7.84
CA VAL A 345 4.10 -16.62 -7.54
C VAL A 345 3.98 -15.94 -6.18
N ASP A 346 2.79 -15.41 -5.84
CA ASP A 346 2.54 -14.80 -4.53
C ASP A 346 2.66 -15.84 -3.41
N ARG A 347 2.19 -17.07 -3.64
CA ARG A 347 2.30 -18.19 -2.70
C ARG A 347 3.75 -18.61 -2.49
N GLU A 348 4.54 -18.72 -3.57
CA GLU A 348 5.97 -19.03 -3.50
C GLU A 348 6.73 -17.96 -2.70
N GLN A 349 6.49 -16.68 -3.00
CA GLN A 349 7.08 -15.57 -2.26
C GLN A 349 6.66 -15.58 -0.77
N ALA A 350 5.41 -15.92 -0.48
CA ALA A 350 4.94 -16.02 0.91
C ALA A 350 5.69 -17.13 1.65
N VAL A 351 5.86 -18.30 1.03
CA VAL A 351 6.63 -19.42 1.60
C VAL A 351 8.07 -18.99 1.88
N ASP A 352 8.72 -18.31 0.94
CA ASP A 352 10.09 -17.81 1.11
C ASP A 352 10.20 -16.81 2.27
N ASN A 353 9.26 -15.86 2.36
CA ASN A 353 9.23 -14.90 3.45
C ASN A 353 9.11 -15.60 4.81
N TRP A 354 8.22 -16.60 4.91
CA TRP A 354 8.03 -17.38 6.12
C TRP A 354 9.26 -18.21 6.47
N ALA A 355 9.90 -18.87 5.50
CA ALA A 355 11.13 -19.62 5.72
C ALA A 355 12.25 -18.71 6.29
N ALA A 356 12.38 -17.49 5.76
CA ALA A 356 13.32 -16.49 6.24
C ALA A 356 13.02 -16.02 7.68
N VAL A 357 11.74 -15.91 8.07
CA VAL A 357 11.35 -15.63 9.46
C VAL A 357 11.67 -16.80 10.38
N TRP A 358 11.28 -18.03 9.99
CA TRP A 358 11.42 -19.22 10.84
C TRP A 358 12.87 -19.55 11.19
N SER A 359 13.79 -19.35 10.23
CA SER A 359 15.22 -19.53 10.47
C SER A 359 15.76 -18.62 11.60
N ARG A 360 15.19 -17.42 11.76
CA ARG A 360 15.58 -16.45 12.80
C ARG A 360 14.98 -16.76 14.17
N THR A 361 13.78 -17.33 14.22
CA THR A 361 13.09 -17.68 15.48
C THR A 361 13.58 -19.01 16.06
N GLY A 362 13.88 -20.00 15.21
CA GLY A 362 14.40 -21.31 15.65
C GLY A 362 15.79 -21.24 16.32
N GLY A 363 16.67 -20.32 15.88
CA GLY A 363 18.02 -20.15 16.43
C GLY A 363 18.08 -19.53 17.84
N ARG A 364 16.98 -18.98 18.36
CA ARG A 364 16.94 -18.32 19.67
C ARG A 364 16.76 -19.27 20.87
N ARG A 365 16.70 -20.58 20.63
CA ARG A 365 16.42 -21.60 21.67
C ARG A 365 17.66 -22.24 22.33
N SER A 366 18.90 -21.85 22.03
CA SER A 366 20.10 -22.42 22.66
C SER A 366 20.97 -21.40 23.44
N SER A 367 20.39 -20.72 24.43
CA SER A 367 21.20 -20.04 25.46
C SER A 367 20.45 -19.86 26.78
N VAL A 368 19.72 -20.90 27.21
CA VAL A 368 19.42 -21.06 28.64
C VAL A 368 20.41 -22.10 29.13
N GLN A 369 21.55 -21.61 29.62
CA GLN A 369 22.52 -22.43 30.34
C GLN A 369 21.86 -22.92 31.63
N ALA A 370 22.03 -24.23 31.89
CA ALA A 370 21.67 -24.93 33.11
C ALA A 370 22.52 -24.49 34.30
#